data_AF-A0A377WIT8-F1
#
_entry.id   AF-A0A377WIT8-F1
#
_cell.length_a   1.000
_cell.length_b   1.000
_cell.length_c   1.000
_cell.angle_alpha   90.00
_cell.angle_beta   90.00
_cell.angle_gamma   90.00
#
_symmetry.space_group_name_H-M   'P 1'
#
loop_
_entity.id
_entity.type
_entity.pdbx_description
1 polymer ?
#
loop_
_entity_poly.entity_id
_entity_poly.type
_entity_poly.pdbx_seq_one_letter_code
_entity_poly.pdbx_strand_id
1 'polypeptide(L)'
;MQHQRLRHDVGTIIDNEDCVYRAEKVFPSREEAESTVAAVRERAAAAAPASEPPQVDYTIVAAGDAVKLDLSIAFSCQAEKIIFELSLRNLL
;
A
#
# COMPACT_ATOMS: atom_id res chain seq x y z
N MET A 1 -9.93 6.85 33.74
CA MET A 1 -10.78 7.56 32.76
C MET A 1 -10.20 7.33 31.39
N GLN A 2 -10.96 6.63 30.57
CA GLN A 2 -10.60 6.09 29.27
C GLN A 2 -10.32 7.24 28.28
N HIS A 3 -9.18 7.20 27.59
CA HIS A 3 -9.01 7.89 26.31
C HIS A 3 -8.60 6.83 25.29
N GLN A 4 -9.60 6.02 24.93
CA GLN A 4 -9.59 5.22 23.74
C GLN A 4 -9.69 6.18 22.54
N ARG A 5 -8.55 6.71 22.09
CA ARG A 5 -8.43 7.13 20.69
C ARG A 5 -7.83 5.95 19.95
N LEU A 6 -8.68 5.28 19.17
CA LEU A 6 -8.23 4.45 18.06
C LEU A 6 -7.36 5.34 17.18
N ARG A 7 -6.04 5.26 17.37
CA ARG A 7 -5.07 5.87 16.49
C ARG A 7 -5.07 4.96 15.28
N HIS A 8 -5.85 5.33 14.27
CA HIS A 8 -5.56 4.90 12.92
C HIS A 8 -4.26 5.61 12.53
N ASP A 9 -3.15 5.13 13.08
CA ASP A 9 -1.80 5.55 12.75
C ASP A 9 -1.37 4.67 11.56
N VAL A 10 -2.03 4.87 10.42
CA VAL A 10 -1.36 4.67 9.15
C VAL A 10 -0.54 5.95 8.96
N GLY A 11 0.60 5.98 9.64
CA GLY A 11 1.67 6.90 9.30
C GLY A 11 2.24 6.42 7.97
N THR A 12 1.60 6.77 6.86
CA THR A 12 2.32 6.81 5.58
C THR A 12 3.34 7.91 5.75
N ILE A 13 4.55 7.58 6.21
CA ILE A 13 5.70 8.47 6.06
C ILE A 13 5.86 8.60 4.55
N ILE A 14 5.30 9.68 3.99
CA ILE A 14 5.46 10.02 2.59
C ILE A 14 6.91 10.52 2.47
N ASP A 15 7.82 9.58 2.24
CA ASP A 15 9.13 9.92 1.72
C ASP A 15 8.91 10.60 0.36
N ASN A 16 9.22 11.89 0.32
CA ASN A 16 8.84 12.84 -0.72
C ASN A 16 9.87 12.90 -1.87
N GLU A 17 10.92 12.08 -1.86
CA GLU A 17 12.00 12.15 -2.87
C GLU A 17 12.13 10.89 -3.73
N ASP A 18 11.65 9.73 -3.29
CA ASP A 18 11.61 8.53 -4.12
C ASP A 18 10.26 8.41 -4.87
N CYS A 19 10.31 8.02 -6.16
CA CYS A 19 9.13 7.59 -6.95
C CYS A 19 8.55 6.26 -6.43
N VAL A 20 8.77 5.95 -5.15
CA VAL A 20 8.39 4.72 -4.47
C VAL A 20 7.30 5.03 -3.44
N TYR A 21 6.20 4.30 -3.52
CA TYR A 21 5.18 4.24 -2.49
C TYR A 21 5.47 3.06 -1.56
N ARG A 22 5.33 3.24 -0.24
CA ARG A 22 5.48 2.16 0.74
C ARG A 22 4.28 2.15 1.68
N ALA A 23 3.78 0.95 1.98
CA ALA A 23 2.70 0.77 2.94
C ALA A 23 2.88 -0.53 3.73
N GLU A 24 2.43 -0.50 4.98
CA GLU A 24 2.37 -1.66 5.84
C GLU A 24 0.99 -1.75 6.50
N LYS A 25 0.41 -2.96 6.52
CA LYS A 25 -0.91 -3.22 7.09
C LYS A 25 -1.00 -4.63 7.64
N VAL A 26 -1.62 -4.78 8.81
CA VAL A 26 -1.89 -6.08 9.42
C VAL A 26 -3.31 -6.52 9.02
N PHE A 27 -3.44 -7.77 8.61
CA PHE A 27 -4.70 -8.40 8.22
C PHE A 27 -5.01 -9.61 9.09
N PRO A 28 -6.29 -9.94 9.30
CA PRO A 28 -6.69 -11.14 10.04
C PRO A 28 -6.20 -12.42 9.37
N SER A 29 -6.09 -12.42 8.04
CA SER A 29 -5.78 -13.60 7.25
C SER A 29 -4.88 -13.27 6.06
N ARG A 30 -4.16 -14.28 5.58
CA ARG A 30 -3.36 -14.18 4.35
C ARG A 30 -4.23 -13.87 3.13
N GLU A 31 -5.45 -14.42 3.07
CA GLU A 31 -6.39 -14.18 1.98
C GLU A 31 -6.78 -12.70 1.87
N GLU A 32 -7.06 -12.03 2.99
CA GLU A 32 -7.38 -10.60 3.01
C GLU A 32 -6.18 -9.73 2.61
N ALA A 33 -4.98 -10.11 3.05
CA ALA A 33 -3.75 -9.44 2.63
C ALA A 33 -3.53 -9.58 1.12
N GLU A 34 -3.70 -10.78 0.57
CA GLU A 34 -3.55 -11.04 -0.88
C GLU A 34 -4.63 -10.34 -1.72
N SER A 35 -5.87 -10.30 -1.25
CA SER A 35 -6.96 -9.53 -1.87
C SER A 35 -6.62 -8.04 -1.92
N THR A 36 -6.06 -7.49 -0.84
CA THR A 36 -5.60 -6.10 -0.81
C THR A 36 -4.45 -5.87 -1.77
N VAL A 37 -3.46 -6.78 -1.84
CA VAL A 37 -2.36 -6.71 -2.82
C VAL A 37 -2.91 -6.71 -4.25
N ALA A 38 -3.90 -7.54 -4.56
CA ALA A 38 -4.51 -7.57 -5.89
C ALA A 38 -5.17 -6.22 -6.25
N ALA A 39 -5.97 -5.66 -5.34
CA ALA A 39 -6.62 -4.36 -5.54
C ALA A 39 -5.60 -3.21 -5.67
N VAL A 40 -4.52 -3.25 -4.88
CA VAL A 40 -3.42 -2.29 -4.95
C VAL A 40 -2.69 -2.38 -6.30
N ARG A 41 -2.38 -3.60 -6.77
CA ARG A 41 -1.72 -3.83 -8.07
C ARG A 41 -2.56 -3.31 -9.24
N GLU A 42 -3.87 -3.54 -9.21
CA GLU A 42 -4.79 -3.04 -10.23
C GLU A 42 -4.74 -1.50 -10.31
N ARG A 43 -4.78 -0.82 -9.15
CA ARG A 43 -4.71 0.64 -9.09
C ARG A 43 -3.36 1.18 -9.51
N ALA A 44 -2.27 0.50 -9.14
CA ALA A 44 -0.93 0.87 -9.57
C ALA A 44 -0.80 0.80 -11.10
N ALA A 45 -1.29 -0.30 -11.71
CA ALA A 45 -1.32 -0.45 -13.16
C ALA A 45 -2.20 0.60 -13.85
N ALA A 46 -3.31 1.03 -13.24
CA ALA A 46 -4.16 2.09 -13.77
C ALA A 46 -3.54 3.50 -13.68
N ALA A 47 -2.58 3.71 -12.77
CA ALA A 47 -1.92 5.00 -12.57
C ALA A 47 -0.73 5.26 -13.51
N ALA A 48 -0.28 4.25 -14.25
CA ALA A 48 0.89 4.30 -15.11
C ALA A 48 0.55 3.80 -16.54
N PRO A 49 1.30 4.20 -17.57
CA PRO A 49 1.10 3.68 -18.92
C PRO A 49 1.50 2.19 -18.99
N ALA A 50 0.79 1.42 -19.82
CA ALA A 50 1.07 0.00 -20.01
C ALA A 50 2.49 -0.30 -20.55
N SER A 51 3.12 0.69 -21.19
CA SER A 51 4.50 0.62 -21.68
C SER A 51 5.55 0.65 -20.56
N GLU A 52 5.20 1.18 -19.39
CA GLU A 52 6.12 1.38 -18.28
C GLU A 52 5.41 1.06 -16.96
N PRO A 53 5.05 -0.21 -16.72
CA PRO A 53 4.27 -0.60 -15.56
C PRO A 53 5.09 -0.43 -14.27
N PRO A 54 4.45 -0.05 -13.16
CA PRO A 54 5.13 0.11 -11.88
C PRO A 54 5.61 -1.26 -11.37
N GLN A 55 6.78 -1.25 -10.72
CA GLN A 55 7.32 -2.44 -10.06
C GLN A 55 6.64 -2.58 -8.70
N VAL A 56 5.99 -3.73 -8.45
CA VAL A 56 5.27 -3.98 -7.21
C VAL A 56 5.95 -5.14 -6.46
N ASP A 57 6.50 -4.82 -5.30
CA ASP A 57 7.11 -5.77 -4.38
C ASP A 57 6.28 -5.86 -3.10
N TYR A 58 6.13 -7.06 -2.55
CA TYR A 58 5.45 -7.24 -1.29
C TYR A 58 5.92 -8.48 -0.55
N THR A 59 5.81 -8.44 0.77
CA THR A 59 6.02 -9.59 1.65
C THR A 59 4.84 -9.72 2.59
N ILE A 60 4.32 -10.95 2.75
CA ILE A 60 3.34 -11.28 3.79
C ILE A 60 4.02 -12.20 4.79
N VAL A 61 4.13 -11.75 6.04
CA VAL A 61 4.73 -12.52 7.13
C VAL A 61 3.71 -12.77 8.23
N ALA A 62 3.84 -13.92 8.90
CA ALA A 62 3.01 -14.21 10.07
C ALA A 62 3.30 -13.20 11.20
N ALA A 63 2.24 -12.72 11.84
CA ALA A 63 2.28 -11.73 12.91
C ALA A 63 1.30 -12.15 14.03
N GLY A 64 1.65 -13.23 14.76
CA GLY A 64 0.75 -13.85 15.74
C GLY A 64 -0.39 -14.60 15.06
N ASP A 65 -1.62 -14.32 15.47
CA ASP A 65 -2.85 -14.85 14.84
C ASP A 65 -3.26 -14.10 13.55
N ALA A 66 -2.45 -13.12 13.15
CA ALA A 66 -2.66 -12.26 11.98
C ALA A 66 -1.48 -12.38 11.01
N VAL A 67 -1.54 -11.63 9.90
CA VAL A 67 -0.42 -11.46 8.97
C VAL A 67 -0.09 -9.99 8.80
N LYS A 68 1.20 -9.66 8.67
CA LYS A 68 1.65 -8.33 8.27
C LYS A 68 1.99 -8.35 6.78
N LEU A 69 1.36 -7.45 6.03
CA LEU A 69 1.74 -7.09 4.67
C LEU A 69 2.73 -5.91 4.73
N ASP A 70 3.85 -6.06 4.06
CA ASP A 70 4.78 -5.00 3.70
C ASP A 70 4.77 -4.86 2.16
N LEU A 71 4.53 -3.66 1.65
CA LEU A 71 4.34 -3.41 0.22
C LEU A 71 5.14 -2.18 -0.21
N SER A 72 5.83 -2.31 -1.33
CA SER A 72 6.58 -1.25 -2.00
C SER A 72 6.21 -1.21 -3.49
N ILE A 73 5.97 -0.02 -4.02
CA ILE A 73 5.66 0.18 -5.44
C ILE A 73 6.57 1.26 -6.00
N ALA A 74 7.40 0.93 -6.98
CA ALA A 74 8.22 1.89 -7.70
C ALA A 74 7.55 2.31 -9.01
N PHE A 75 7.33 3.61 -9.16
CA PHE A 75 6.81 4.27 -10.35
C PHE A 75 7.94 4.90 -11.16
N SER A 76 7.69 5.19 -12.45
CA SER A 76 8.67 5.85 -13.32
C SER A 76 8.78 7.35 -12.99
N CYS A 77 7.68 7.95 -12.54
CA CYS A 77 7.57 9.38 -12.25
C CYS A 77 6.73 9.65 -11.00
N GLN A 78 6.98 10.80 -10.37
CA GLN A 78 6.24 11.26 -9.20
C GLN A 78 4.74 11.45 -9.48
N ALA A 79 4.38 11.87 -10.70
CA ALA A 79 2.97 12.06 -11.08
C ALA A 79 2.15 10.77 -10.98
N GLU A 80 2.72 9.64 -11.40
CA GLU A 80 2.07 8.32 -11.33
C GLU A 80 1.86 7.90 -9.87
N LYS A 81 2.88 8.07 -9.02
CA LYS A 81 2.79 7.85 -7.57
C LYS A 81 1.67 8.70 -6.96
N ILE A 82 1.57 9.98 -7.31
CA ILE A 82 0.51 10.88 -6.80
C ILE A 82 -0.88 10.41 -7.27
N ILE A 83 -1.04 10.08 -8.55
CA ILE A 83 -2.31 9.56 -9.11
C ILE A 83 -2.72 8.28 -8.39
N PHE A 84 -1.76 7.38 -8.18
CA PHE A 84 -1.95 6.15 -7.45
C PHE A 84 -2.37 6.39 -6.00
N GLU A 85 -1.66 7.24 -5.25
CA GLU A 85 -1.98 7.58 -3.86
C GLU A 85 -3.38 8.21 -3.74
N LEU A 86 -3.77 9.07 -4.68
CA LEU A 86 -5.13 9.62 -4.75
C LEU A 86 -6.17 8.53 -4.96
N SER A 87 -5.87 7.54 -5.79
CA SER A 87 -6.75 6.40 -6.00
C SER A 87 -6.90 5.56 -4.72
N LEU A 88 -5.87 5.43 -3.88
CA LEU A 88 -5.91 4.60 -2.68
C LEU A 88 -6.72 5.16 -1.52
N ARG A 89 -7.04 6.47 -1.52
CA ARG A 89 -7.76 7.16 -0.42
C ARG A 89 -9.10 6.54 -0.04
N ASN A 90 -9.67 5.69 -0.89
CA ASN A 90 -10.96 5.03 -0.66
C ASN A 90 -10.84 3.50 -0.50
N LEU A 91 -9.62 2.95 -0.47
CA LEU A 91 -9.34 1.50 -0.41
C LEU A 91 -8.68 1.07 0.91
N LEU A 92 -7.82 1.92 1.49
CA LEU A 92 -7.05 1.61 2.70
C LEU A 92 -7.51 2.43 3.90
#